data_AF-A0A0J7MZ18-F1
#
_entry.id   AF-A0A0J7MZ18-F1
#
_cell.length_a   1.000
_cell.length_b   1.000
_cell.length_c   1.000
_cell.angle_alpha   90.00
_cell.angle_beta   90.00
_cell.angle_gamma   90.00
#
_symmetry.space_group_name_H-M   'P 1'
#
loop_
_entity.id
_entity.type
_entity.pdbx_description
1 polymer ?
#
loop_
_entity_poly.entity_id
_entity_poly.type
_entity_poly.pdbx_seq_one_letter_code
_entity_poly.pdbx_strand_id
1 'polypeptide(L)'
;MLGISRSNHESTSGEDRVVEWVDPHNLRSVVDLSLPTEGVGHKELLTLTRDIIKYSVKTGHPHFVNQLFSGLDPYGLLGQWLTDALNPSVYTYEVSPVFSLMEEDVLREMRAIIGWQGGEGLFCPGGSMANGYAINLARHH
;
A
#
# COMPACT_ATOMS: atom_id res chain seq x y z
N MET A 1 3.88 10.42 -16.16
CA MET A 1 4.02 8.95 -16.16
C MET A 1 5.47 8.46 -16.27
N LEU A 2 6.30 9.00 -17.19
CA LEU A 2 7.72 8.60 -17.34
C LEU A 2 8.60 8.78 -16.07
N GLY A 3 8.33 9.77 -15.23
CA GLY A 3 9.11 10.01 -14.01
C GLY A 3 8.88 9.00 -12.88
N ILE A 4 7.67 8.43 -12.77
CA ILE A 4 7.30 7.49 -11.69
C ILE A 4 7.85 6.09 -11.98
N SER A 5 7.84 5.70 -13.26
CA SER A 5 8.44 4.43 -13.71
C SER A 5 9.95 4.38 -13.41
N ARG A 6 10.65 5.49 -13.62
CA ARG A 6 12.08 5.62 -13.29
C ARG A 6 12.33 5.55 -11.78
N SER A 7 11.57 6.28 -10.97
CA SER A 7 11.74 6.23 -9.52
C SER A 7 11.45 4.85 -8.92
N ASN A 8 10.50 4.11 -9.49
CA ASN A 8 10.23 2.73 -9.07
C ASN A 8 11.44 1.82 -9.39
N HIS A 9 12.03 1.96 -10.57
CA HIS A 9 13.24 1.21 -10.92
C HIS A 9 14.42 1.56 -9.99
N GLU A 10 14.66 2.84 -9.72
CA GLU A 10 15.66 3.33 -8.77
C GLU A 10 15.41 2.79 -7.35
N SER A 11 14.14 2.60 -6.97
CA SER A 11 13.78 2.02 -5.68
C SER A 11 14.10 0.53 -5.54
N THR A 12 14.26 -0.19 -6.65
CA THR A 12 14.48 -1.66 -6.68
C THR A 12 15.87 -2.07 -7.17
N SER A 13 16.67 -1.15 -7.73
CA SER A 13 17.96 -1.47 -8.37
C SER A 13 19.06 -1.89 -7.40
N GLY A 14 19.00 -1.44 -6.14
CA GLY A 14 20.05 -1.69 -5.14
C GLY A 14 21.25 -0.74 -5.23
N GLU A 15 21.29 0.16 -6.22
CA GLU A 15 22.42 1.06 -6.47
C GLU A 15 22.34 2.37 -5.67
N ASP A 16 21.13 2.78 -5.28
CA ASP A 16 20.89 4.01 -4.54
C ASP A 16 20.85 3.78 -3.02
N ARG A 17 20.74 4.87 -2.25
CA ARG A 17 20.46 4.80 -0.81
C ARG A 17 19.05 4.28 -0.56
N VAL A 18 18.89 3.42 0.45
CA VAL A 18 17.59 2.95 0.97
C VAL A 18 16.71 4.13 1.43
N VAL A 19 17.33 5.17 1.99
CA VAL A 19 16.66 6.41 2.39
C VAL A 19 17.64 7.57 2.33
N GLU A 20 17.19 8.73 1.84
CA GLU A 20 17.91 9.99 2.02
C GLU A 20 17.53 10.60 3.38
N TRP A 21 18.29 10.21 4.42
CA TRP A 21 17.97 10.63 5.79
C TRP A 21 18.11 12.14 5.98
N VAL A 22 17.08 12.74 6.60
CA VAL A 22 17.04 14.13 7.05
C VAL A 22 16.44 14.14 8.45
N ASP A 23 17.02 14.92 9.36
CA ASP A 23 16.46 15.08 10.71
C ASP A 23 14.99 15.57 10.64
N PRO A 24 14.06 15.03 11.44
CA PRO A 24 12.65 15.42 11.40
C PRO A 24 12.40 16.93 11.57
N HIS A 25 13.26 17.64 12.31
CA HIS A 25 13.16 19.10 12.47
C HIS A 25 13.52 19.84 11.18
N ASN A 26 14.31 19.23 10.30
CA ASN A 26 14.78 19.80 9.04
C ASN A 26 14.02 19.25 7.82
N LEU A 27 13.21 18.20 7.93
CA LEU A 27 12.52 17.61 6.77
C LEU A 27 11.59 18.63 6.08
N ARG A 28 10.92 19.48 6.88
CA ARG A 28 10.04 20.55 6.35
C ARG A 28 10.79 21.64 5.60
N SER A 29 12.10 21.78 5.78
CA SER A 29 12.89 22.76 5.00
C SER A 29 13.32 22.22 3.64
N VAL A 30 13.20 20.91 3.42
CA VAL A 30 13.57 20.25 2.15
C VAL A 30 12.36 19.67 1.40
N VAL A 31 11.24 19.46 2.08
CA VAL A 31 9.93 19.12 1.50
C VAL A 31 8.90 20.10 2.05
N ASP A 32 8.39 20.97 1.19
CA ASP A 32 7.34 21.93 1.57
C ASP A 32 6.00 21.19 1.72
N LEU A 33 5.57 21.02 2.97
CA LEU A 33 4.30 20.37 3.34
C LEU A 33 3.25 21.41 3.79
N SER A 34 3.45 22.69 3.48
CA SER A 34 2.46 23.72 3.80
C SER A 34 1.18 23.52 2.97
N LEU A 35 0.05 23.93 3.56
CA LEU A 35 -1.27 23.89 2.92
C LEU A 35 -1.70 25.33 2.62
N PRO A 36 -1.30 25.89 1.47
CA PRO A 36 -1.70 27.25 1.11
C PRO A 36 -3.22 27.34 0.90
N THR A 37 -3.78 28.53 1.12
CA THR A 37 -5.21 28.81 0.89
C THR A 37 -5.58 28.66 -0.59
N GLU A 38 -4.66 29.04 -1.47
CA GLU A 38 -4.81 28.90 -2.91
C GLU A 38 -4.07 27.66 -3.42
N GLY A 39 -4.55 27.07 -4.52
CA GLY A 39 -3.91 25.92 -5.15
C GLY A 39 -2.54 26.25 -5.75
N VAL A 40 -1.70 25.23 -5.90
CA VAL A 40 -0.36 25.34 -6.50
C VAL A 40 -0.37 24.92 -7.97
N GLY A 41 0.62 25.38 -8.74
CA GLY A 41 0.74 25.05 -10.15
C GLY A 41 1.16 23.59 -10.41
N HIS A 42 0.86 23.06 -11.59
CA HIS A 42 1.23 21.68 -11.96
C HIS A 42 2.74 21.39 -11.82
N LYS A 43 3.59 22.34 -12.19
CA LYS A 43 5.05 22.19 -12.07
C LYS A 43 5.49 22.03 -10.61
N GLU A 44 4.86 22.77 -9.72
CA GLU A 44 5.12 22.73 -8.28
C GLU A 44 4.68 21.40 -7.67
N LEU A 45 3.49 20.92 -8.02
CA LEU A 45 3.02 19.58 -7.64
C LEU A 45 3.98 18.47 -8.09
N LEU A 46 4.52 18.55 -9.31
CA LEU A 46 5.50 17.59 -9.80
C LEU A 46 6.83 17.66 -9.05
N THR A 47 7.27 18.85 -8.64
CA THR A 47 8.46 19.02 -7.79
C THR A 47 8.21 18.38 -6.43
N LEU A 48 7.09 18.72 -5.78
CA LEU A 48 6.71 18.15 -4.49
C LEU A 48 6.62 16.63 -4.53
N THR A 49 6.02 16.07 -5.59
CA THR A 49 5.94 14.60 -5.78
C THR A 49 7.33 13.96 -5.85
N ARG A 50 8.28 14.59 -6.55
CA ARG A 50 9.66 14.08 -6.63
C ARG A 50 10.37 14.16 -5.30
N ASP A 51 10.17 15.23 -4.55
CA ASP A 51 10.78 15.41 -3.24
C ASP A 51 10.23 14.40 -2.23
N ILE A 52 8.91 14.16 -2.24
CA ILE A 52 8.27 13.11 -1.44
C ILE A 52 8.89 11.75 -1.73
N ILE A 53 9.03 11.38 -3.01
CA ILE A 53 9.63 10.10 -3.41
C ILE A 53 11.09 10.01 -2.96
N LYS A 54 11.87 11.08 -3.15
CA LYS A 54 13.30 11.14 -2.83
C LYS A 54 13.60 10.94 -1.34
N TYR A 55 12.84 11.61 -0.48
CA TYR A 55 13.06 11.59 0.97
C TYR A 55 12.26 10.50 1.70
N SER A 56 11.42 9.75 0.98
CA SER A 56 10.76 8.55 1.52
C SER A 56 11.70 7.35 1.55
N VAL A 57 11.45 6.43 2.49
CA VAL A 57 12.16 5.15 2.55
C VAL A 57 11.76 4.29 1.35
N LYS A 58 12.75 3.75 0.64
CA LYS A 58 12.54 2.84 -0.49
C LYS A 58 12.33 1.42 0.02
N THR A 59 11.09 1.07 0.36
CA THR A 59 10.76 -0.27 0.88
C THR A 59 10.95 -1.39 -0.14
N GLY A 60 10.95 -1.05 -1.44
CA GLY A 60 11.27 -1.97 -2.53
C GLY A 60 12.75 -2.28 -2.69
N HIS A 61 13.62 -1.62 -1.92
CA HIS A 61 15.06 -1.74 -2.06
C HIS A 61 15.56 -3.11 -1.57
N PRO A 62 16.43 -3.83 -2.30
CA PRO A 62 16.91 -5.16 -1.90
C PRO A 62 17.56 -5.22 -0.51
N HIS A 63 18.16 -4.11 -0.09
CA HIS A 63 18.78 -3.96 1.24
C HIS A 63 17.84 -3.38 2.32
N PHE A 64 16.56 -3.17 2.05
CA PHE A 64 15.58 -2.79 3.06
C PHE A 64 15.14 -4.01 3.87
N VAL A 65 15.66 -4.14 5.10
CA VAL A 65 15.41 -5.27 6.01
C VAL A 65 14.83 -4.84 7.37
N ASN A 66 14.25 -3.65 7.42
CA ASN A 66 13.78 -3.04 8.68
C ASN A 66 12.42 -3.57 9.16
N GLN A 67 11.62 -4.14 8.24
CA GLN A 67 10.24 -4.54 8.52
C GLN A 67 10.00 -5.99 8.06
N LEU A 68 8.87 -6.57 8.50
CA LEU A 68 8.42 -7.90 8.07
C LEU A 68 7.88 -7.93 6.63
N PHE A 69 8.03 -6.84 5.89
CA PHE A 69 7.72 -6.72 4.46
C PHE A 69 8.88 -5.99 3.76
N SER A 70 9.15 -6.35 2.51
CA SER A 70 10.16 -5.73 1.66
C SER A 70 9.91 -6.12 0.20
N GLY A 71 10.50 -5.37 -0.72
CA GLY A 71 10.38 -5.60 -2.16
C GLY A 71 9.17 -4.92 -2.79
N LEU A 72 9.13 -4.98 -4.12
CA LEU A 72 8.06 -4.42 -4.95
C LEU A 72 7.65 -5.46 -5.98
N ASP A 73 6.48 -6.07 -5.78
CA ASP A 73 5.90 -6.98 -6.76
C ASP A 73 5.18 -6.17 -7.85
N PRO A 74 5.56 -6.27 -9.14
CA PRO A 74 4.96 -5.47 -10.21
C PRO A 74 3.47 -5.77 -10.43
N TYR A 75 3.02 -7.00 -10.16
CA TYR A 75 1.61 -7.37 -10.30
C TYR A 75 0.77 -6.81 -9.15
N GLY A 76 1.29 -6.85 -7.92
CA GLY A 76 0.71 -6.21 -6.75
C GLY A 76 0.58 -4.70 -6.93
N LEU A 77 1.62 -4.03 -7.45
CA LEU A 77 1.57 -2.61 -7.77
C LEU A 77 0.50 -2.28 -8.82
N LEU A 78 0.40 -3.09 -9.87
CA LEU A 78 -0.65 -2.93 -10.89
C LEU A 78 -2.04 -3.10 -10.28
N GLY A 79 -2.22 -4.10 -9.41
CA GLY A 79 -3.47 -4.33 -8.69
C GLY A 79 -3.85 -3.14 -7.80
N GLN A 80 -2.88 -2.54 -7.11
CA GLN A 80 -3.08 -1.34 -6.30
C GLN A 80 -3.51 -0.15 -7.16
N TRP A 81 -2.79 0.14 -8.26
CA TRP A 81 -3.17 1.22 -9.17
C TRP A 81 -4.56 1.04 -9.77
N LEU A 82 -4.92 -0.19 -10.15
CA LEU A 82 -6.25 -0.50 -10.65
C LEU A 82 -7.32 -0.29 -9.58
N THR A 83 -7.05 -0.75 -8.35
CA THR A 83 -7.98 -0.60 -7.22
C THR A 83 -8.18 0.88 -6.89
N ASP A 84 -7.10 1.67 -6.81
CA ASP A 84 -7.17 3.11 -6.55
C ASP A 84 -7.89 3.87 -7.67
N ALA A 85 -7.69 3.47 -8.93
CA ALA A 85 -8.37 4.08 -10.07
C ALA A 85 -9.87 3.79 -10.11
N LEU A 86 -10.29 2.61 -9.66
CA LEU A 86 -11.70 2.21 -9.59
C LEU A 86 -12.39 2.68 -8.30
N ASN A 87 -11.62 2.95 -7.25
CA ASN A 87 -12.08 3.39 -5.93
C ASN A 87 -13.32 2.61 -5.42
N PRO A 88 -13.27 1.26 -5.40
CA PRO A 88 -14.41 0.44 -5.01
C PRO A 88 -14.68 0.50 -3.51
N SER A 89 -15.89 0.12 -3.12
CA SER A 89 -16.24 -0.08 -1.71
C SER A 89 -16.94 -1.43 -1.56
N VAL A 90 -16.24 -2.38 -0.93
CA VAL A 90 -16.65 -3.79 -0.85
C VAL A 90 -17.59 -4.02 0.34
N TYR A 91 -18.74 -3.34 0.33
CA TYR A 91 -19.79 -3.53 1.34
C TYR A 91 -21.01 -4.31 0.81
N THR A 92 -21.29 -4.20 -0.50
CA THR A 92 -22.34 -4.97 -1.18
C THR A 92 -21.89 -5.41 -2.56
N TYR A 93 -22.50 -6.52 -3.01
CA TYR A 93 -22.31 -7.02 -4.37
C TYR A 93 -22.71 -6.00 -5.44
N GLU A 94 -23.75 -5.18 -5.21
CA GLU A 94 -24.24 -4.20 -6.19
C GLU A 94 -23.19 -3.12 -6.51
N VAL A 95 -22.39 -2.72 -5.53
CA VAL A 95 -21.40 -1.64 -5.68
C VAL A 95 -20.02 -2.16 -6.06
N SER A 96 -19.71 -3.42 -5.75
CA SER A 96 -18.40 -4.01 -6.03
C SER A 96 -18.50 -5.51 -6.36
N PRO A 97 -19.20 -5.89 -7.45
CA PRO A 97 -19.53 -7.29 -7.74
C PRO A 97 -18.27 -8.12 -8.01
N VAL A 98 -17.33 -7.57 -8.78
CA VAL A 98 -16.08 -8.25 -9.13
C VAL A 98 -15.20 -8.43 -7.89
N PHE A 99 -15.00 -7.38 -7.10
CA PHE A 99 -14.17 -7.45 -5.90
C PHE A 99 -14.76 -8.36 -4.81
N SER A 100 -16.09 -8.43 -4.71
CA SER A 100 -16.77 -9.33 -3.77
C SER A 100 -16.50 -10.80 -4.09
N LEU A 101 -16.62 -11.18 -5.37
CA LEU A 101 -16.33 -12.56 -5.80
C LEU A 101 -14.82 -12.87 -5.74
N MET A 102 -13.97 -11.91 -6.08
CA MET A 102 -12.52 -12.07 -5.93
C MET A 102 -12.12 -12.32 -4.47
N GLU A 103 -12.70 -11.59 -3.52
CA GLU A 103 -12.45 -11.81 -2.09
C GLU A 103 -12.88 -13.22 -1.66
N GLU A 104 -14.07 -13.67 -2.08
CA GLU A 104 -14.55 -15.03 -1.80
C GLU A 104 -13.60 -16.10 -2.33
N ASP A 105 -13.14 -15.94 -3.58
CA ASP A 105 -12.20 -16.86 -4.23
C ASP A 105 -10.87 -16.92 -3.49
N VAL A 106 -10.28 -15.77 -3.13
CA VAL A 106 -9.00 -15.74 -2.40
C VAL A 106 -9.15 -16.36 -1.01
N LEU A 107 -10.23 -16.06 -0.29
CA LEU A 107 -10.49 -16.64 1.02
C LEU A 107 -10.69 -18.16 0.94
N ARG A 108 -11.33 -18.66 -0.12
CA ARG A 108 -11.47 -20.10 -0.38
C ARG A 108 -10.10 -20.76 -0.56
N GLU A 109 -9.22 -20.18 -1.37
CA GLU A 109 -7.86 -20.70 -1.58
C GLU A 109 -7.04 -20.67 -0.28
N MET A 110 -7.13 -19.58 0.50
CA MET A 110 -6.46 -19.50 1.80
C MET A 110 -6.92 -20.60 2.77
N ARG A 111 -8.24 -20.89 2.83
CA ARG A 111 -8.77 -22.00 3.65
C ARG A 111 -8.28 -23.36 3.15
N ALA A 112 -8.20 -23.55 1.84
CA ALA A 112 -7.69 -24.78 1.24
C ALA A 112 -6.21 -25.02 1.61
N ILE A 113 -5.37 -23.98 1.59
CA ILE A 113 -3.96 -24.04 2.01
C ILE A 113 -3.83 -24.47 3.49
N ILE A 114 -4.73 -24.00 4.36
CA ILE A 114 -4.78 -24.39 5.77
C ILE A 114 -5.27 -25.85 5.94
N GLY A 115 -5.95 -26.41 4.94
CA GLY A 115 -6.51 -27.77 4.96
C GLY A 115 -7.97 -27.86 5.36
N TRP A 116 -8.70 -26.73 5.40
CA TRP A 116 -10.12 -26.71 5.74
C TRP A 116 -11.00 -26.99 4.51
N GLN A 117 -12.06 -27.78 4.72
CA GLN A 117 -13.01 -28.17 3.67
C GLN A 117 -14.18 -27.18 3.51
N GLY A 118 -14.26 -26.18 4.38
CA GLY A 118 -15.30 -25.16 4.43
C GLY A 118 -14.96 -24.07 5.45
N GLY A 119 -15.81 -23.06 5.56
CA GLY A 119 -15.64 -21.95 6.49
C GLY A 119 -15.86 -20.59 5.84
N GLU A 120 -15.88 -19.57 6.66
CA GLU A 120 -16.07 -18.17 6.27
C GLU A 120 -14.85 -17.32 6.66
N GLY A 121 -14.78 -16.10 6.14
CA GLY A 121 -13.72 -15.16 6.44
C GLY A 121 -13.98 -13.81 5.80
N LEU A 122 -13.16 -12.83 6.15
CA LEU A 122 -13.17 -11.48 5.57
C LEU A 122 -11.75 -10.89 5.65
N PHE A 123 -11.39 -10.02 4.71
CA PHE A 123 -10.14 -9.27 4.81
C PHE A 123 -10.26 -8.16 5.85
N CYS A 124 -9.28 -8.09 6.75
CA CYS A 124 -9.20 -7.07 7.79
C CYS A 124 -8.12 -6.04 7.44
N PRO A 125 -8.25 -4.76 7.88
CA PRO A 125 -7.21 -3.75 7.76
C PRO A 125 -6.07 -4.02 8.75
N GLY A 126 -5.31 -5.08 8.50
CA GLY A 126 -4.19 -5.54 9.33
C GLY A 126 -4.55 -6.66 10.31
N GLY A 127 -3.53 -7.44 10.68
CA GLY A 127 -3.68 -8.62 11.54
C GLY A 127 -4.18 -8.32 12.96
N SER A 128 -3.91 -7.13 13.49
CA SER A 128 -4.42 -6.72 14.81
C SER A 128 -5.95 -6.67 14.85
N MET A 129 -6.58 -6.16 13.79
CA MET A 129 -8.04 -6.15 13.68
C MET A 129 -8.58 -7.57 13.48
N ALA A 130 -7.92 -8.40 12.68
CA ALA A 130 -8.29 -9.81 12.51
C ALA A 130 -8.29 -10.57 13.85
N ASN A 131 -7.27 -10.35 14.70
CA ASN A 131 -7.23 -10.91 16.05
C ASN A 131 -8.38 -10.40 16.92
N GLY A 132 -8.71 -9.11 16.82
CA GLY A 132 -9.87 -8.52 17.49
C GLY A 132 -11.19 -9.20 17.08
N TYR A 133 -11.39 -9.41 15.77
CA TYR A 133 -12.54 -10.16 15.26
C TYR A 133 -12.56 -11.59 15.80
N ALA A 134 -11.44 -12.30 15.78
CA ALA A 134 -11.35 -13.67 16.28
C ALA A 134 -11.73 -13.78 17.77
N ILE A 135 -11.19 -12.90 18.62
CA ILE A 135 -11.54 -12.86 20.05
C ILE A 135 -13.02 -12.54 20.24
N ASN A 136 -13.53 -11.57 19.49
CA ASN A 136 -14.93 -11.19 19.60
C ASN A 136 -15.87 -12.34 19.21
N LEU A 137 -15.58 -13.04 18.10
CA LEU A 137 -16.32 -14.21 17.66
C LEU A 137 -16.27 -15.34 18.70
N ALA A 138 -15.08 -15.66 19.22
CA ALA A 138 -14.90 -16.69 20.24
C ALA A 138 -15.56 -16.37 21.60
N ARG A 139 -15.87 -15.09 21.87
CA ARG A 139 -16.64 -14.68 23.05
C ARG A 139 -18.14 -14.83 22.82
N HIS A 140 -18.60 -14.58 21.61
CA HIS A 140 -20.03 -14.61 21.26
C HIS A 140 -20.56 -16.03 21.01
N HIS A 141 -19.68 -16.95 20.65
CA HIS A 141 -19.93 -18.37 20.52
C HIS A 141 -19.43 -19.14 21.74
#